data_AF-A0A382Z5X6-F1
#
_entry.id   AF-A0A382Z5X6-F1
#
_cell.length_a   1.000
_cell.length_b   1.000
_cell.length_c   1.000
_cell.angle_alpha   90.00
_cell.angle_beta   90.00
_cell.angle_gamma   90.00
#
_symmetry.space_group_name_H-M   'P 1'
#
loop_
_entity.id
_entity.type
_entity.pdbx_description
1 polymer ?
#
loop_
_entity_poly.entity_id
_entity_poly.type
_entity_poly.pdbx_seq_one_letter_code
_entity_poly.pdbx_strand_id
1 'polypeptide(L)'
;QDYYNGNLIENLNMEYLYDGLWKAARFPLSAKMIDPVSCKITTLQNQINLMIEYANNSLKYFNTSHIIKNIINISKFGTEADDQVDIFKESGFDGLKQYLMNSTQYI
;
A
#
# COMPACT_ATOMS: atom_id res chain seq x y z
N GLN A 1 8.00 20.47 8.26
CA GLN A 1 6.96 21.46 8.60
C GLN A 1 6.29 21.09 9.92
N ASP A 2 5.71 19.88 10.05
CA ASP A 2 4.92 19.50 11.24
C ASP A 2 5.72 19.42 12.55
N TYR A 3 6.97 18.97 12.50
CA TYR A 3 7.88 19.01 13.67
C TYR A 3 8.09 20.45 14.17
N TYR A 4 8.44 21.38 13.27
CA TYR A 4 8.65 22.79 13.62
C TYR A 4 7.37 23.50 14.07
N ASN A 5 6.21 23.00 13.65
CA ASN A 5 4.91 23.55 13.99
C ASN A 5 4.27 22.90 15.24
N GLY A 6 4.92 21.91 15.86
CA GLY A 6 4.38 21.19 17.02
C GLY A 6 3.17 20.30 16.69
N ASN A 7 2.94 19.99 15.42
CA ASN A 7 1.82 19.16 14.95
C ASN A 7 2.21 17.67 14.80
N LEU A 8 3.46 17.32 15.08
CA LEU A 8 3.94 15.95 14.95
C LEU A 8 3.32 15.07 16.04
N ILE A 9 2.62 14.01 15.61
CA ILE A 9 2.11 13.00 16.53
C ILE A 9 3.25 12.03 16.87
N GLU A 10 3.76 12.13 18.09
CA GLU A 10 4.90 11.32 18.56
C GLU A 10 4.48 10.07 19.34
N ASN A 11 3.20 9.97 19.73
CA ASN A 11 2.68 8.80 20.41
C ASN A 11 2.20 7.76 19.38
N LEU A 12 3.10 6.83 19.04
CA LEU A 12 2.83 5.72 18.14
C LEU A 12 2.08 4.61 18.89
N ASN A 13 0.78 4.46 18.61
CA ASN A 13 0.02 3.32 19.10
C ASN A 13 0.38 2.06 18.28
N MET A 14 1.14 1.17 18.91
CA MET A 14 1.60 -0.07 18.28
C MET A 14 0.46 -1.04 17.95
N GLU A 15 -0.66 -1.01 18.68
CA GLU A 15 -1.82 -1.88 18.40
C GLU A 15 -2.44 -1.55 17.04
N TYR A 16 -2.64 -0.27 16.74
CA TYR A 16 -3.17 0.17 15.44
C TYR A 16 -2.19 -0.12 14.30
N LEU A 17 -0.88 0.03 14.56
CA LEU A 17 0.15 -0.31 13.58
C LEU A 17 0.12 -1.81 13.25
N TYR A 18 0.11 -2.68 14.27
CA TYR A 18 0.09 -4.13 14.08
C TYR A 18 -1.20 -4.62 13.44
N ASP A 19 -2.36 -4.06 13.82
CA ASP A 19 -3.65 -4.36 13.16
C ASP A 19 -3.61 -3.99 11.68
N GLY A 20 -3.11 -2.80 11.35
CA GLY A 20 -2.95 -2.34 9.96
C GLY A 20 -2.03 -3.25 9.15
N LEU A 21 -0.86 -3.61 9.69
CA LEU A 21 0.10 -4.52 9.04
C LEU A 21 -0.49 -5.90 8.78
N TRP A 22 -1.10 -6.50 9.81
CA TRP A 22 -1.74 -7.81 9.67
C TRP A 22 -2.85 -7.80 8.62
N LYS A 23 -3.67 -6.73 8.59
CA LYS A 23 -4.74 -6.61 7.60
C LYS A 23 -4.23 -6.41 6.19
N ALA A 24 -3.22 -5.57 6.00
CA ALA A 24 -2.60 -5.33 4.69
C ALA A 24 -1.97 -6.60 4.11
N ALA A 25 -1.45 -7.49 4.95
CA ALA A 25 -0.85 -8.75 4.50
C ALA A 25 -1.88 -9.82 4.08
N ARG A 26 -3.16 -9.69 4.49
CA ARG A 26 -4.13 -10.79 4.38
C ARG A 26 -5.43 -10.46 3.65
N PHE A 27 -5.88 -9.22 3.73
CA PHE A 27 -7.20 -8.82 3.24
C PHE A 27 -7.10 -7.79 2.11
N PRO A 28 -8.14 -7.68 1.27
CA PRO A 28 -8.22 -6.65 0.25
C PRO A 28 -8.17 -5.23 0.84
N LEU A 29 -7.86 -4.24 0.01
CA LEU A 29 -7.79 -2.82 0.43
C LEU A 29 -9.12 -2.23 0.94
N SER A 30 -10.24 -2.93 0.72
CA SER A 30 -11.55 -2.59 1.30
C SER A 30 -11.69 -2.97 2.78
N ALA A 31 -10.73 -3.70 3.36
CA ALA A 31 -10.75 -4.11 4.75
C ALA A 31 -10.83 -2.90 5.69
N LYS A 32 -11.66 -3.03 6.73
CA LYS A 32 -11.90 -1.97 7.71
C LYS A 32 -10.80 -1.94 8.78
N MET A 33 -10.41 -0.74 9.17
CA MET A 33 -9.51 -0.49 10.31
C MET A 33 -9.92 0.78 11.05
N ILE A 34 -9.28 1.05 12.18
CA ILE A 34 -9.43 2.30 12.91
C ILE A 34 -8.37 3.28 12.43
N ASP A 35 -8.78 4.50 12.09
CA ASP A 35 -7.85 5.60 11.88
C ASP A 35 -7.23 6.00 13.23
N PRO A 36 -5.89 5.93 13.38
CA PRO A 36 -5.23 6.23 14.65
C PRO A 36 -5.38 7.69 15.08
N VAL A 37 -5.67 8.61 14.14
CA VAL A 37 -5.81 10.04 14.44
C VAL A 37 -7.25 10.38 14.81
N SER A 38 -8.23 10.00 13.98
CA SER A 38 -9.63 10.36 14.23
C SER A 38 -10.40 9.36 15.11
N CYS A 39 -9.83 8.19 15.38
CA CYS A 39 -10.47 7.06 16.07
C CYS A 39 -11.76 6.57 15.39
N LYS A 40 -11.96 6.88 14.10
CA LYS A 40 -13.13 6.43 13.31
C LYS A 40 -12.79 5.21 12.47
N ILE A 41 -13.83 4.46 12.12
CA ILE A 41 -13.72 3.36 11.16
C ILE A 41 -13.40 3.93 9.78
N THR A 42 -12.41 3.33 9.13
CA THR A 42 -11.94 3.65 7.78
C THR A 42 -11.59 2.36 7.04
N THR A 43 -10.96 2.46 5.88
CA THR A 43 -10.44 1.32 5.10
C THR A 43 -8.94 1.46 4.85
N LEU A 44 -8.25 0.35 4.55
CA LEU A 44 -6.85 0.38 4.10
C LEU A 44 -6.67 1.33 2.90
N GLN A 45 -7.58 1.28 1.92
CA GLN A 45 -7.57 2.18 0.77
C GLN A 45 -7.61 3.66 1.18
N ASN A 46 -8.48 4.02 2.12
CA ASN A 46 -8.59 5.41 2.58
C ASN A 46 -7.33 5.86 3.32
N GLN A 47 -6.72 4.99 4.13
CA GLN A 47 -5.45 5.28 4.80
C GLN A 47 -4.31 5.46 3.79
N ILE A 48 -4.26 4.66 2.72
CA ILE A 48 -3.30 4.84 1.62
C ILE A 48 -3.50 6.22 0.96
N ASN A 49 -4.75 6.63 0.72
CA ASN A 49 -5.03 7.95 0.14
C ASN A 49 -4.54 9.11 1.04
N LEU A 50 -4.73 8.99 2.36
CA LEU A 50 -4.19 9.96 3.32
C LEU A 50 -2.66 10.02 3.29
N MET A 51 -1.99 8.86 3.19
CA MET A 51 -0.54 8.81 3.04
C MET A 51 -0.06 9.46 1.73
N ILE A 52 -0.77 9.27 0.62
CA ILE A 52 -0.47 9.95 -0.65
C ILE A 52 -0.63 11.46 -0.50
N GLU A 53 -1.73 11.92 0.10
CA GLU A 53 -1.98 13.34 0.33
C GLU A 53 -0.87 13.98 1.16
N TYR A 54 -0.49 13.33 2.27
CA TYR A 54 0.61 13.75 3.14
C TYR A 54 1.95 13.82 2.38
N ALA A 55 2.28 12.81 1.59
CA ALA A 55 3.54 12.73 0.86
C ALA A 55 3.61 13.64 -0.38
N ASN A 56 2.48 14.16 -0.87
CA ASN A 56 2.37 14.81 -2.18
C ASN A 56 3.35 15.98 -2.36
N ASN A 57 3.50 16.83 -1.35
CA ASN A 57 4.43 17.96 -1.41
C ASN A 57 5.89 17.50 -1.53
N SER A 58 6.28 16.47 -0.77
CA SER A 58 7.61 15.87 -0.85
C SER A 58 7.83 15.20 -2.21
N LEU A 59 6.85 14.45 -2.72
CA LEU A 59 6.93 13.81 -4.04
C LEU A 59 7.13 14.84 -5.15
N LYS A 60 6.45 15.98 -5.09
CA LYS A 60 6.67 17.10 -6.02
C LYS A 60 8.05 17.72 -5.87
N TYR A 61 8.48 17.99 -4.64
CA TYR A 61 9.78 18.57 -4.34
C TYR A 61 10.94 17.72 -4.88
N PHE A 62 10.87 16.39 -4.70
CA PHE A 62 11.88 15.45 -5.19
C PHE A 62 11.67 15.00 -6.64
N ASN A 63 10.69 15.56 -7.36
CA ASN A 63 10.34 15.17 -8.73
C ASN A 63 10.02 13.67 -8.90
N THR A 64 9.37 13.07 -7.89
CA THR A 64 9.00 11.64 -7.83
C THR A 64 7.50 11.39 -7.89
N SER A 65 6.69 12.38 -8.28
CA SER A 65 5.23 12.29 -8.39
C SER A 65 4.71 11.15 -9.28
N HIS A 66 5.54 10.63 -10.20
CA HIS A 66 5.19 9.48 -11.05
C HIS A 66 4.85 8.22 -10.24
N ILE A 67 5.37 8.08 -9.01
CA ILE A 67 5.07 6.96 -8.10
C ILE A 67 3.56 6.89 -7.78
N ILE A 68 2.86 8.03 -7.71
CA ILE A 68 1.42 8.06 -7.44
C ILE A 68 0.65 7.28 -8.51
N LYS A 69 1.10 7.33 -9.78
CA LYS A 69 0.48 6.55 -10.86
C LYS A 69 0.60 5.05 -10.62
N ASN A 70 1.73 4.59 -10.10
CA ASN A 70 1.94 3.18 -9.77
C ASN A 70 1.02 2.74 -8.63
N ILE A 71 0.87 3.57 -7.58
CA ILE A 71 -0.04 3.29 -6.46
C ILE A 71 -1.50 3.19 -6.96
N ILE A 72 -1.93 4.12 -7.81
CA ILE A 72 -3.28 4.11 -8.40
C ILE A 72 -3.49 2.84 -9.25
N ASN A 73 -2.49 2.45 -10.03
CA ASN A 73 -2.57 1.23 -10.83
C ASN A 73 -2.72 -0.01 -9.95
N ILE A 74 -1.91 -0.16 -8.89
CA ILE A 74 -2.02 -1.27 -7.95
C ILE A 74 -3.40 -1.30 -7.28
N SER A 75 -3.90 -0.14 -6.85
CA SER A 75 -5.21 -0.01 -6.22
C SER A 75 -6.36 -0.42 -7.17
N LYS A 76 -6.22 -0.16 -8.47
CA LYS A 76 -7.26 -0.43 -9.47
C LYS A 76 -7.21 -1.84 -10.06
N PHE A 77 -6.01 -2.34 -10.31
CA PHE A 77 -5.79 -3.57 -11.08
C PHE A 77 -5.34 -4.76 -10.21
N GLY A 78 -5.07 -4.52 -8.93
CA GLY A 78 -4.53 -5.55 -8.04
C GLY A 78 -3.02 -5.48 -7.93
N THR A 79 -2.50 -6.36 -7.10
CA THR A 79 -1.07 -6.54 -6.83
C THR A 79 -0.49 -7.64 -7.69
N GLU A 80 0.84 -7.71 -7.75
CA GLU A 80 1.53 -8.86 -8.36
C GLU A 80 1.11 -10.20 -7.71
N ALA A 81 0.75 -10.20 -6.43
CA ALA A 81 0.27 -11.42 -5.77
C ALA A 81 -1.07 -11.89 -6.36
N ASP A 82 -1.93 -10.98 -6.80
CA ASP A 82 -3.17 -11.32 -7.49
C ASP A 82 -2.87 -11.96 -8.86
N ASP A 83 -1.93 -11.38 -9.62
CA ASP A 83 -1.45 -11.95 -10.89
C ASP A 83 -0.86 -13.36 -10.69
N GLN A 84 0.00 -13.55 -9.68
CA GLN A 84 0.61 -14.85 -9.38
C GLN A 84 -0.46 -15.92 -9.08
N VAL A 85 -1.49 -15.56 -8.31
CA VAL A 85 -2.59 -16.47 -7.97
C VAL A 85 -3.37 -16.87 -9.23
N ASP A 86 -3.60 -15.93 -10.15
CA ASP A 86 -4.34 -16.22 -11.39
C ASP A 86 -3.51 -17.06 -12.37
N ILE A 87 -2.23 -16.76 -12.55
CA ILE A 87 -1.32 -17.60 -13.36
C ILE A 87 -1.21 -19.02 -12.79
N PHE A 88 -1.11 -19.15 -11.46
CA PHE A 88 -1.06 -20.46 -10.81
C PHE A 88 -2.34 -21.28 -11.07
N LYS A 89 -3.52 -20.64 -10.98
CA LYS A 89 -4.79 -21.32 -11.29
C LYS A 89 -4.86 -21.77 -12.75
N GLU A 90 -4.29 -21.00 -13.67
CA GLU A 90 -4.31 -21.28 -15.11
C GLU A 90 -3.30 -22.37 -15.51
N SER A 91 -2.09 -22.33 -14.97
CA SER A 91 -0.92 -23.04 -15.52
C SER A 91 -0.09 -23.81 -14.50
N GLY A 92 -0.54 -23.84 -13.23
CA GLY A 92 0.17 -24.49 -12.14
C GLY A 92 1.52 -23.85 -11.83
N PHE A 93 2.36 -24.60 -11.12
CA PHE A 93 3.66 -24.10 -10.68
C PHE A 93 4.66 -23.85 -11.82
N ASP A 94 4.56 -24.58 -12.93
CA ASP A 94 5.49 -24.42 -14.05
C ASP A 94 5.27 -23.09 -14.77
N GLY A 95 4.01 -22.74 -15.06
CA GLY A 95 3.70 -21.43 -15.64
C GLY A 95 3.93 -20.28 -14.66
N LEU A 96 3.68 -20.47 -13.36
CA LEU A 96 4.03 -19.47 -12.34
C LEU A 96 5.55 -19.19 -12.32
N LYS A 97 6.40 -20.22 -12.34
CA LYS A 97 7.87 -20.04 -12.40
C LYS A 97 8.26 -19.27 -13.65
N GLN A 98 7.69 -19.61 -14.80
CA GLN A 98 7.99 -18.92 -16.06
C GLN A 98 7.53 -17.45 -16.02
N TYR A 99 6.35 -17.16 -15.45
CA TYR A 99 5.88 -15.80 -15.23
C TYR A 99 6.90 -15.01 -14.39
N LEU A 100 7.31 -15.54 -13.22
CA LEU A 100 8.27 -14.87 -12.34
C LEU A 100 9.62 -14.62 -13.02
N MET A 101 10.10 -15.56 -13.83
CA MET A 101 11.34 -15.38 -14.60
C MET A 101 11.25 -14.25 -15.64
N ASN A 102 10.05 -13.97 -16.16
CA ASN A 102 9.83 -13.00 -17.22
C ASN A 102 9.38 -11.62 -16.71
N SER A 103 8.67 -11.59 -15.57
CA SER A 103 8.09 -10.37 -15.00
C SER A 103 9.05 -9.66 -14.05
N THR A 104 10.00 -10.38 -13.45
CA THR A 104 11.02 -9.78 -12.59
C THR A 104 12.19 -9.29 -13.45
N GLN A 105 12.54 -8.02 -13.30
CA GLN A 105 13.72 -7.46 -13.95
C GLN A 105 14.94 -7.94 -13.17
N TYR A 106 15.88 -8.63 -13.82
CA TYR A 106 17.17 -8.96 -13.20
C TYR A 106 17.84 -7.64 -12.77
N ILE A 107 18.07 -7.49 -11.46
CA ILE A 107 18.87 -6.39 -10.88
C ILE A 107 20.35 -6.73 -11.05
#